data_AF-A0A2W6SVM5-F1
#
_entry.id   AF-A0A2W6SVM5-F1
#
_cell.length_a   1.000
_cell.length_b   1.000
_cell.length_c   1.000
_cell.angle_alpha   90.00
_cell.angle_beta   90.00
_cell.angle_gamma   90.00
#
_symmetry.space_group_name_H-M   'P 1'
#
loop_
_entity.id
_entity.type
_entity.pdbx_description
1 polymer ?
#
loop_
_entity_poly.entity_id
_entity_poly.type
_entity_poly.pdbx_seq_one_letter_code
_entity_poly.pdbx_strand_id
1 'polypeptide(L)'
;MIYRATSRAALAIAGALTLSGCVGALLGGGKPDALYRFGPVAASAGTSSAGASDAVAATPQALAAPRRILAVPIPQFAPATAGDRILTTEGGETSYIKGVRWVSSAPTLYAAALEATAATRAPDMALVTRGSGAASAILTVSVDRFEARYPAAKGAAPVVRVDGVASLADRGTKTVLGRYRFSGMAPATADTSSAIAAAFDAAAMQSVVQVVDWINVTMPVPRQTESGHP
;
A
#
# COMPACT_ATOMS: atom_id res chain seq x y z
N MET A 1 74.08 -27.43 -30.30
CA MET A 1 73.75 -26.11 -29.73
C MET A 1 72.41 -25.68 -30.29
N ILE A 2 71.36 -25.57 -29.46
CA ILE A 2 70.60 -24.32 -29.18
C ILE A 2 69.81 -23.82 -30.45
N TYR A 3 68.48 -23.83 -30.58
CA TYR A 3 67.42 -23.23 -29.75
C TYR A 3 66.05 -23.92 -29.98
N ARG A 4 65.26 -23.94 -28.91
CA ARG A 4 63.85 -24.33 -28.82
C ARG A 4 62.89 -23.31 -29.48
N ALA A 5 61.64 -23.77 -29.59
CA ALA A 5 60.39 -23.04 -29.38
C ALA A 5 59.73 -22.45 -30.62
N THR A 6 58.53 -22.96 -30.95
CA THR A 6 57.27 -22.21 -31.05
C THR A 6 56.18 -23.15 -31.57
N SER A 7 55.57 -23.98 -30.72
CA SER A 7 54.39 -24.78 -31.10
C SER A 7 53.55 -25.15 -29.88
N ARG A 8 53.21 -24.16 -29.04
CA ARG A 8 52.29 -24.35 -27.90
C ARG A 8 51.39 -23.13 -27.63
N ALA A 9 51.15 -22.28 -28.62
CA ALA A 9 50.38 -21.04 -28.43
C ALA A 9 49.10 -20.95 -29.29
N ALA A 10 48.59 -22.07 -29.82
CA ALA A 10 47.36 -22.07 -30.63
C ALA A 10 46.16 -22.73 -29.92
N LEU A 11 46.33 -23.30 -28.73
CA LEU A 11 45.29 -24.12 -28.08
C LEU A 11 44.75 -23.52 -26.77
N ALA A 12 44.75 -22.20 -26.62
CA ALA A 12 44.27 -21.54 -25.39
C ALA A 12 43.19 -20.47 -25.60
N ILE A 13 42.78 -20.18 -26.85
CA ILE A 13 41.81 -19.10 -27.13
C ILE A 13 40.38 -19.64 -27.43
N ALA A 14 40.20 -20.94 -27.63
CA ALA A 14 38.89 -21.52 -27.97
C ALA A 14 37.97 -21.82 -26.77
N GLY A 15 38.44 -21.66 -25.52
CA GLY A 15 37.69 -22.06 -24.31
C GLY A 15 36.93 -20.93 -23.59
N ALA A 16 37.17 -19.66 -23.93
CA ALA A 16 36.68 -18.54 -23.11
C ALA A 16 35.33 -17.94 -23.56
N LEU A 17 34.77 -18.35 -24.70
CA LEU A 17 33.52 -17.77 -25.24
C LEU A 17 32.26 -18.59 -24.92
N THR A 18 32.38 -19.78 -24.33
CA THR A 18 31.23 -20.67 -24.05
C THR A 18 30.59 -20.46 -22.67
N LEU A 19 31.16 -19.60 -21.79
CA LEU A 19 30.57 -19.31 -20.47
C LEU A 19 29.64 -18.08 -20.44
N SER A 20 29.48 -17.33 -21.53
CA SER A 20 28.58 -16.17 -21.56
C SER A 20 27.09 -16.51 -21.76
N GLY A 21 26.75 -17.79 -21.98
CA GLY A 21 25.40 -18.21 -22.39
C GLY A 21 24.43 -18.63 -21.28
N CYS A 22 24.86 -18.80 -20.02
CA CYS A 22 24.03 -19.47 -19.00
C CYS A 22 23.34 -18.55 -17.97
N VAL A 23 23.42 -17.22 -18.09
CA VAL A 23 22.83 -16.32 -17.08
C VAL A 23 21.33 -16.10 -17.31
N GLY A 24 20.84 -16.17 -18.54
CA GLY A 24 19.43 -15.89 -18.86
C GLY A 24 18.44 -17.00 -18.48
N ALA A 25 18.86 -18.27 -18.52
CA ALA A 25 18.00 -19.41 -18.24
C ALA A 25 17.93 -19.77 -16.74
N LEU A 26 18.91 -19.35 -15.95
CA LEU A 26 18.94 -19.55 -14.49
C LEU A 26 18.09 -18.51 -13.73
N LEU A 27 17.71 -17.41 -14.39
CA LEU A 27 16.90 -16.32 -13.84
C LEU A 27 15.40 -16.48 -14.10
N GLY A 28 14.92 -17.70 -14.34
CA GLY A 28 13.49 -18.03 -14.40
C GLY A 28 12.71 -17.24 -15.46
N GLY A 29 12.66 -17.75 -16.69
CA GLY A 29 11.93 -17.15 -17.82
C GLY A 29 10.39 -17.19 -17.71
N GLY A 30 9.83 -17.01 -16.52
CA GLY A 30 8.40 -16.83 -16.31
C GLY A 30 7.94 -15.44 -16.76
N LYS A 31 6.68 -15.32 -17.21
CA LYS A 31 6.07 -14.01 -17.41
C LYS A 31 6.08 -13.27 -16.07
N PRO A 32 6.55 -12.02 -16.00
CA PRO A 32 6.53 -11.25 -14.77
C PRO A 32 5.09 -11.04 -14.29
N ASP A 33 4.91 -11.00 -12.97
CA ASP A 33 3.62 -10.73 -12.36
C ASP A 33 3.21 -9.28 -12.66
N ALA A 34 1.93 -9.06 -13.03
CA ALA A 34 1.38 -7.72 -13.14
C ALA A 34 1.17 -7.13 -11.72
N LEU A 35 1.76 -5.97 -11.46
CA LEU A 35 1.66 -5.32 -10.16
C LEU A 35 0.57 -4.25 -10.17
N TYR A 36 -0.32 -4.34 -9.18
CA TYR A 36 -1.39 -3.40 -8.94
C TYR A 36 -1.15 -2.64 -7.63
N ARG A 37 -1.80 -1.49 -7.50
CA ARG A 37 -1.84 -0.72 -6.25
C ARG A 37 -3.26 -0.22 -6.03
N PHE A 38 -3.64 -0.14 -4.76
CA PHE A 38 -4.80 0.60 -4.30
C PHE A 38 -4.34 1.74 -3.40
N GLY A 39 -5.23 2.70 -3.19
CA GLY A 39 -4.91 3.92 -2.46
C GLY A 39 -4.43 5.04 -3.38
N PRO A 40 -4.29 6.25 -2.83
CA PRO A 40 -3.90 7.42 -3.60
C PRO A 40 -2.55 7.15 -4.26
N VAL A 41 -2.55 7.26 -5.57
CA VAL A 41 -1.33 7.38 -6.35
C VAL A 41 -0.73 8.70 -5.93
N ALA A 42 0.33 8.70 -5.11
CA ALA A 42 1.22 9.86 -5.08
C ALA A 42 1.54 10.09 -6.55
N ALA A 43 1.03 11.19 -7.13
CA ALA A 43 1.08 11.45 -8.55
C ALA A 43 2.51 11.18 -8.97
N SER A 44 2.74 10.01 -9.57
CA SER A 44 4.06 9.71 -10.08
C SER A 44 4.24 10.81 -11.09
N ALA A 45 5.30 11.60 -10.92
CA ALA A 45 5.84 12.44 -11.97
C ALA A 45 6.17 11.50 -13.13
N GLY A 46 5.13 11.07 -13.83
CA GLY A 46 5.17 10.30 -15.02
C GLY A 46 5.67 11.28 -16.04
N THR A 47 6.87 10.99 -16.54
CA THR A 47 7.46 11.50 -17.75
C THR A 47 6.38 11.76 -18.82
N SER A 48 5.82 12.97 -18.80
CA SER A 48 5.10 13.55 -19.92
C SER A 48 6.14 14.42 -20.61
N SER A 49 6.87 13.82 -21.54
CA SER A 49 7.63 14.57 -22.53
C SER A 49 6.67 15.06 -23.61
N ALA A 50 5.93 16.13 -23.32
CA ALA A 50 5.28 16.98 -24.32
C ALA A 50 4.84 18.30 -23.67
N GLY A 51 5.52 19.39 -24.05
CA GLY A 51 5.06 20.77 -23.82
C GLY A 51 5.76 21.49 -22.68
N ALA A 52 6.87 22.17 -22.98
CA ALA A 52 7.40 23.22 -22.14
C ALA A 52 6.51 24.48 -22.26
N SER A 53 5.81 24.86 -21.20
CA SER A 53 5.44 26.26 -20.92
C SER A 53 5.04 26.44 -19.46
N ASP A 54 5.78 27.32 -18.78
CA ASP A 54 5.49 28.01 -17.52
C ASP A 54 5.30 27.17 -16.25
N ALA A 55 6.41 26.61 -15.78
CA ALA A 55 6.57 26.28 -14.37
C ALA A 55 6.69 27.58 -13.55
N VAL A 56 5.55 28.12 -13.12
CA VAL A 56 5.52 29.03 -11.97
C VAL A 56 6.15 28.27 -10.81
N ALA A 57 7.31 28.74 -10.35
CA ALA A 57 7.96 28.23 -9.16
C ALA A 57 7.00 28.41 -7.98
N ALA A 58 6.25 27.36 -7.66
CA ALA A 58 5.42 27.32 -6.46
C ALA A 58 6.36 27.50 -5.27
N THR A 59 6.28 28.67 -4.64
CA THR A 59 6.98 28.94 -3.38
C THR A 59 6.56 27.84 -2.39
N PRO A 60 7.49 27.19 -1.67
CA PRO A 60 7.12 26.20 -0.67
C PRO A 60 6.16 26.83 0.32
N GLN A 61 4.86 26.50 0.22
CA GLN A 61 3.87 26.94 1.19
C GLN A 61 4.15 26.14 2.47
N ALA A 62 4.54 26.84 3.52
CA ALA A 62 4.64 26.25 4.85
C ALA A 62 3.25 25.74 5.24
N LEU A 63 3.07 24.42 5.29
CA LEU A 63 1.87 23.86 5.88
C LEU A 63 1.86 24.17 7.37
N ALA A 64 0.72 24.63 7.88
CA ALA A 64 0.54 24.82 9.31
C ALA A 64 0.86 23.50 10.05
N ALA A 65 1.60 23.59 11.16
CA ALA A 65 1.96 22.41 11.92
C ALA A 65 0.69 21.68 12.41
N PRO A 66 0.63 20.33 12.28
CA PRO A 66 -0.51 19.56 12.76
C PRO A 66 -0.64 19.74 14.28
N ARG A 67 -1.86 20.00 14.74
CA ARG A 67 -2.18 20.19 16.15
C ARG A 67 -2.47 18.87 16.85
N ARG A 68 -2.86 17.84 16.09
CA ARG A 68 -3.20 16.51 16.57
C ARG A 68 -2.22 15.51 15.96
N ILE A 69 -1.57 14.70 16.80
CA ILE A 69 -0.63 13.67 16.34
C ILE A 69 -1.15 12.31 16.79
N LEU A 70 -1.37 11.42 15.83
CA LEU A 70 -1.93 10.09 16.03
C LEU A 70 -0.92 9.03 15.61
N ALA A 71 -0.55 8.15 16.54
CA ALA A 71 0.26 6.99 16.20
C ALA A 71 -0.63 5.93 15.52
N VAL A 72 -0.19 5.44 14.36
CA VAL A 72 -0.90 4.42 13.59
C VAL A 72 0.05 3.26 13.28
N PRO A 73 0.10 2.21 14.12
CA PRO A 73 0.78 0.98 13.76
C PRO A 73 0.28 0.43 12.41
N ILE A 74 1.11 -0.37 11.75
CA ILE A 74 0.71 -1.03 10.50
C ILE A 74 -0.61 -1.82 10.75
N PRO A 75 -1.65 -1.60 9.92
CA PRO A 75 -2.91 -2.32 10.06
C PRO A 75 -2.73 -3.84 10.05
N GLN A 76 -3.48 -4.53 10.90
CA GLN A 76 -3.46 -5.99 10.97
C GLN A 76 -4.41 -6.56 9.94
N PHE A 77 -3.94 -7.47 9.10
CA PHE A 77 -4.75 -8.19 8.12
C PHE A 77 -4.78 -9.68 8.47
N ALA A 78 -5.84 -10.37 8.06
CA ALA A 78 -5.87 -11.83 8.11
C ALA A 78 -4.63 -12.42 7.37
N PRO A 79 -4.03 -13.53 7.84
CA PRO A 79 -2.79 -14.04 7.26
C PRO A 79 -2.84 -14.29 5.75
N ALA A 80 -3.99 -14.71 5.22
CA ALA A 80 -4.19 -14.94 3.78
C ALA A 80 -4.13 -13.66 2.94
N THR A 81 -4.44 -12.50 3.52
CA THR A 81 -4.53 -11.21 2.81
C THR A 81 -3.46 -10.21 3.25
N ALA A 82 -2.64 -10.57 4.25
CA ALA A 82 -1.59 -9.71 4.78
C ALA A 82 -0.38 -9.52 3.83
N GLY A 83 -0.28 -10.36 2.79
CA GLY A 83 0.80 -10.32 1.80
C GLY A 83 0.51 -9.41 0.60
N ASP A 84 1.15 -9.74 -0.52
CA ASP A 84 1.04 -9.06 -1.81
C ASP A 84 0.13 -9.81 -2.80
N ARG A 85 -0.40 -10.98 -2.45
CA ARG A 85 -1.31 -11.74 -3.34
C ARG A 85 -2.74 -11.24 -3.24
N ILE A 86 -3.47 -11.30 -4.35
CA ILE A 86 -4.87 -10.87 -4.42
C ILE A 86 -5.78 -12.07 -4.17
N LEU A 87 -6.49 -12.04 -3.05
CA LEU A 87 -7.37 -13.12 -2.60
C LEU A 87 -8.74 -13.06 -3.30
N THR A 88 -9.20 -14.20 -3.77
CA THR A 88 -10.57 -14.42 -4.27
C THR A 88 -11.26 -15.50 -3.46
N THR A 89 -12.57 -15.39 -3.31
CA THR A 89 -13.39 -16.45 -2.71
C THR A 89 -14.57 -16.79 -3.59
N GLU A 90 -14.91 -18.07 -3.66
CA GLU A 90 -16.09 -18.58 -4.36
C GLU A 90 -16.72 -19.65 -3.47
N GLY A 91 -17.91 -19.36 -2.92
CA GLY A 91 -18.51 -20.22 -1.90
C GLY A 91 -17.59 -20.38 -0.67
N GLY A 92 -17.13 -21.62 -0.45
CA GLY A 92 -16.17 -21.96 0.62
C GLY A 92 -14.71 -22.07 0.15
N GLU A 93 -14.45 -21.92 -1.15
CA GLU A 93 -13.11 -21.99 -1.71
C GLU A 93 -12.42 -20.63 -1.67
N THR A 94 -11.11 -20.65 -1.39
CA THR A 94 -10.27 -19.46 -1.36
C THR A 94 -9.06 -19.68 -2.25
N SER A 95 -8.82 -18.74 -3.16
CA SER A 95 -7.77 -18.81 -4.18
C SER A 95 -7.05 -17.47 -4.32
N TYR A 96 -5.93 -17.47 -5.05
CA TYR A 96 -5.22 -16.25 -5.41
C TYR A 96 -5.24 -16.07 -6.93
N ILE A 97 -5.41 -14.84 -7.39
CA ILE A 97 -5.34 -14.54 -8.82
C ILE A 97 -3.90 -14.80 -9.30
N LYS A 98 -3.76 -15.65 -10.31
CA LYS A 98 -2.45 -16.03 -10.86
C LYS A 98 -1.84 -14.87 -11.66
N GLY A 99 -0.53 -14.70 -11.52
CA GLY A 99 0.23 -13.77 -12.37
C GLY A 99 0.04 -12.30 -11.99
N VAL A 100 -0.55 -12.02 -10.83
CA VAL A 100 -0.82 -10.65 -10.36
C VAL A 100 -0.52 -10.51 -8.88
N ARG A 101 -0.04 -9.34 -8.49
CA ARG A 101 0.27 -9.00 -7.10
C ARG A 101 0.00 -7.53 -6.82
N TRP A 102 -0.07 -7.19 -5.55
CA TRP A 102 0.11 -5.83 -5.09
C TRP A 102 1.57 -5.41 -5.18
N VAL A 103 1.84 -4.13 -5.45
CA VAL A 103 3.19 -3.54 -5.47
C VAL A 103 3.88 -3.56 -4.09
N SER A 104 3.10 -3.71 -3.02
CA SER A 104 3.53 -3.85 -1.63
C SER A 104 2.49 -4.67 -0.87
N SER A 105 2.77 -5.07 0.37
CA SER A 105 1.78 -5.79 1.16
C SER A 105 0.51 -4.96 1.36
N ALA A 106 -0.66 -5.61 1.38
CA ALA A 106 -1.93 -4.92 1.57
C ALA A 106 -1.97 -4.04 2.85
N PRO A 107 -1.43 -4.48 4.02
CA PRO A 107 -1.27 -3.61 5.19
C PRO A 107 -0.50 -2.31 4.93
N THR A 108 0.57 -2.38 4.14
CA THR A 108 1.42 -1.22 3.83
C THR A 108 0.68 -0.24 2.92
N LEU A 109 0.00 -0.74 1.89
CA LEU A 109 -0.82 0.08 1.00
C LEU A 109 -1.98 0.74 1.75
N TYR A 110 -2.62 0.00 2.66
CA TYR A 110 -3.72 0.53 3.48
C TYR A 110 -3.23 1.62 4.46
N ALA A 111 -2.06 1.42 5.09
CA ALA A 111 -1.45 2.44 5.94
C ALA A 111 -1.14 3.73 5.17
N ALA A 112 -0.57 3.62 3.96
CA ALA A 112 -0.30 4.77 3.09
C ALA A 112 -1.60 5.48 2.68
N ALA A 113 -2.67 4.73 2.40
CA ALA A 113 -3.97 5.29 2.07
C ALA A 113 -4.61 6.05 3.25
N LEU A 114 -4.48 5.54 4.49
CA LEU A 114 -4.91 6.25 5.70
C LEU A 114 -4.18 7.59 5.86
N GLU A 115 -2.85 7.58 5.73
CA GLU A 115 -2.01 8.78 5.86
C GLU A 115 -2.40 9.84 4.82
N ALA A 116 -2.45 9.46 3.55
CA ALA A 116 -2.77 10.40 2.47
C ALA A 116 -4.23 10.90 2.52
N THR A 117 -5.18 10.05 2.94
CA THR A 117 -6.58 10.48 3.12
C THR A 117 -6.71 11.43 4.31
N ALA A 118 -5.99 11.19 5.41
CA ALA A 118 -5.99 12.10 6.55
C ALA A 118 -5.37 13.46 6.21
N ALA A 119 -4.27 13.48 5.43
CA ALA A 119 -3.65 14.74 5.00
C ALA A 119 -4.61 15.66 4.21
N THR A 120 -5.62 15.09 3.54
CA THR A 120 -6.61 15.86 2.77
C THR A 120 -7.90 16.13 3.56
N ARG A 121 -8.36 15.20 4.39
CA ARG A 121 -9.66 15.30 5.10
C ARG A 121 -9.55 15.82 6.53
N ALA A 122 -8.38 15.75 7.14
CA ALA A 122 -8.10 16.18 8.50
C ALA A 122 -6.71 16.85 8.55
N PRO A 123 -6.52 18.00 7.86
CA PRO A 123 -5.20 18.63 7.68
C PRO A 123 -4.55 19.11 8.97
N ASP A 124 -5.29 19.25 10.07
CA ASP A 124 -4.78 19.57 11.40
C ASP A 124 -4.29 18.34 12.19
N MET A 125 -4.43 17.15 11.60
CA MET A 125 -4.08 15.86 12.19
C MET A 125 -3.00 15.15 11.36
N ALA A 126 -1.89 14.81 12.01
CA ALA A 126 -0.83 14.01 11.41
C ALA A 126 -0.89 12.56 11.91
N LEU A 127 -0.83 11.63 10.97
CA LEU A 127 -0.68 10.20 11.25
C LEU A 127 0.81 9.88 11.23
N VAL A 128 1.29 9.18 12.25
CA VAL A 128 2.69 8.76 12.36
C VAL A 128 2.78 7.26 12.56
N THR A 129 3.45 6.58 11.64
CA THR A 129 3.55 5.11 11.64
C THR A 129 4.48 4.56 12.73
N ARG A 130 5.44 5.38 13.17
CA ARG A 130 6.36 5.04 14.27
C ARG A 130 6.02 5.90 15.48
N GLY A 131 6.24 5.32 16.66
CA GLY A 131 5.91 5.94 17.94
C GLY A 131 6.64 7.26 18.17
N SER A 132 6.12 8.35 17.60
CA SER A 132 6.48 9.71 17.99
C SER A 132 6.10 9.88 19.45
N GLY A 133 7.01 10.38 20.28
CA GLY A 133 6.69 10.75 21.67
C GLY A 133 5.58 11.80 21.75
N ALA A 134 5.35 12.55 20.67
CA ALA A 134 4.34 13.62 20.60
C ALA A 134 2.92 13.13 20.28
N ALA A 135 2.71 11.85 19.95
CA ALA A 135 1.37 11.35 19.66
C ALA A 135 0.51 11.25 20.92
N SER A 136 -0.68 11.85 20.92
CA SER A 136 -1.60 11.83 22.06
C SER A 136 -2.50 10.59 22.08
N ALA A 137 -2.70 9.95 20.92
CA ALA A 137 -3.54 8.77 20.77
C ALA A 137 -2.86 7.70 19.90
N ILE A 138 -3.39 6.48 19.96
CA ILE A 138 -3.01 5.34 19.12
C ILE A 138 -4.26 4.82 18.41
N LEU A 139 -4.19 4.68 17.08
CA LEU A 139 -5.19 4.03 16.25
C LEU A 139 -4.70 2.63 15.87
N THR A 140 -5.42 1.61 16.30
CA THR A 140 -5.23 0.23 15.83
C THR A 140 -6.30 -0.10 14.81
N VAL A 141 -5.91 -0.61 13.64
CA VAL A 141 -6.82 -1.05 12.59
C VAL A 141 -6.63 -2.55 12.35
N SER A 142 -7.72 -3.30 12.36
CA SER A 142 -7.75 -4.72 12.03
C SER A 142 -8.73 -4.94 10.87
N VAL A 143 -8.24 -5.44 9.74
CA VAL A 143 -9.03 -5.79 8.55
C VAL A 143 -9.25 -7.30 8.56
N ASP A 144 -10.50 -7.72 8.78
CA ASP A 144 -10.89 -9.13 8.88
C ASP A 144 -11.35 -9.72 7.55
N ARG A 145 -11.87 -8.89 6.63
CA ARG A 145 -12.17 -9.26 5.25
C ARG A 145 -11.45 -8.35 4.26
N PHE A 146 -10.74 -8.94 3.31
CA PHE A 146 -10.09 -8.24 2.20
C PHE A 146 -10.02 -9.17 0.99
N GLU A 147 -11.12 -9.29 0.25
CA GLU A 147 -11.28 -10.34 -0.76
C GLU A 147 -12.21 -9.93 -1.91
N ALA A 148 -11.97 -10.50 -3.09
CA ALA A 148 -12.91 -10.47 -4.21
C ALA A 148 -13.81 -11.71 -4.14
N ARG A 149 -15.10 -11.52 -3.83
CA ARG A 149 -16.07 -12.63 -3.72
C ARG A 149 -16.78 -12.83 -5.04
N TYR A 150 -16.59 -13.99 -5.67
CA TYR A 150 -17.39 -14.40 -6.80
C TYR A 150 -18.81 -14.80 -6.34
N PRO A 151 -19.85 -14.32 -7.02
CA PRO A 151 -21.21 -14.77 -6.77
C PRO A 151 -21.38 -16.23 -7.22
N ALA A 152 -22.42 -16.90 -6.72
CA ALA A 152 -22.71 -18.30 -7.11
C ALA A 152 -23.11 -18.44 -8.60
N ALA A 153 -23.49 -17.35 -9.27
CA ALA A 153 -23.81 -17.36 -10.69
C ALA A 153 -22.52 -17.42 -11.53
N LYS A 154 -22.41 -18.45 -12.38
CA LYS A 154 -21.24 -18.63 -13.26
C LYS A 154 -20.99 -17.41 -14.15
N GLY A 155 -19.73 -16.97 -14.20
CA GLY A 155 -19.26 -15.94 -15.13
C GLY A 155 -19.60 -14.50 -14.73
N ALA A 156 -20.19 -14.28 -13.55
CA ALA A 156 -20.41 -12.93 -13.05
C ALA A 156 -19.13 -12.38 -12.38
N ALA A 157 -18.88 -11.09 -12.61
CA ALA A 157 -17.75 -10.39 -12.01
C ALA A 157 -17.85 -10.38 -10.47
N PRO A 158 -16.72 -10.48 -9.75
CA PRO A 158 -16.75 -10.56 -8.30
C PRO A 158 -17.09 -9.21 -7.66
N VAL A 159 -17.52 -9.26 -6.41
CA VAL A 159 -17.69 -8.07 -5.55
C VAL A 159 -16.59 -8.07 -4.51
N VAL A 160 -15.81 -6.99 -4.47
CA VAL A 160 -14.78 -6.80 -3.45
C VAL A 160 -15.40 -6.35 -2.14
N ARG A 161 -14.90 -6.92 -1.03
CA ARG A 161 -15.28 -6.60 0.34
C ARG A 161 -14.04 -6.24 1.16
N VAL A 162 -14.13 -5.13 1.88
CA VAL A 162 -13.12 -4.69 2.86
C VAL A 162 -13.83 -4.39 4.17
N ASP A 163 -13.72 -5.29 5.14
CA ASP A 163 -14.40 -5.16 6.44
C ASP A 163 -13.37 -5.18 7.57
N GLY A 164 -13.68 -4.51 8.69
CA GLY A 164 -12.80 -4.52 9.84
C GLY A 164 -13.23 -3.66 11.01
N VAL A 165 -12.31 -3.46 11.95
CA VAL A 165 -12.48 -2.65 13.16
C VAL A 165 -11.32 -1.69 13.31
N ALA A 166 -11.64 -0.43 13.58
CA ALA A 166 -10.72 0.57 14.09
C ALA A 166 -10.94 0.76 15.59
N SER A 167 -9.87 0.88 16.37
CA SER A 167 -9.89 1.18 17.80
C SER A 167 -8.97 2.35 18.09
N LEU A 168 -9.48 3.37 18.76
CA LEU A 168 -8.74 4.55 19.16
C LEU A 168 -8.57 4.53 20.67
N ALA A 169 -7.34 4.70 21.15
CA ALA A 169 -7.03 4.77 22.57
C ALA A 169 -6.18 6.00 22.87
N ASP A 170 -6.41 6.61 24.03
CA ASP A 170 -5.52 7.63 24.57
C ASP A 170 -4.18 6.98 24.91
N ARG A 171 -3.08 7.61 24.49
CA ARG A 171 -1.75 7.01 24.66
C ARG A 171 -1.26 7.09 26.11
N GLY A 172 -1.61 8.16 26.82
CA GLY A 172 -1.18 8.40 28.19
C GLY A 172 -1.94 7.52 29.17
N THR A 173 -3.29 7.56 29.13
CA THR A 173 -4.14 6.81 30.06
C THR A 173 -4.39 5.38 29.62
N LYS A 174 -4.08 5.03 28.35
CA LYS A 174 -4.38 3.73 27.72
C LYS A 174 -5.87 3.40 27.68
N THR A 175 -6.74 4.40 27.87
CA THR A 175 -8.19 4.22 27.82
C THR A 175 -8.65 4.17 26.37
N VAL A 176 -9.53 3.22 26.04
CA VAL A 176 -10.18 3.17 24.72
C VAL A 176 -11.16 4.35 24.60
N LEU A 177 -10.88 5.24 23.66
CA LEU A 177 -11.72 6.40 23.33
C LEU A 177 -12.91 5.99 22.46
N GLY A 178 -12.73 4.97 21.62
CA GLY A 178 -13.82 4.43 20.82
C GLY A 178 -13.40 3.25 19.95
N ARG A 179 -14.40 2.54 19.43
CA ARG A 179 -14.25 1.49 18.43
C ARG A 179 -15.26 1.71 17.31
N TYR A 180 -14.85 1.43 16.08
CA TYR A 180 -15.65 1.65 14.89
C TYR A 180 -15.51 0.49 13.91
N ARG A 181 -16.66 -0.06 13.49
CA ARG A 181 -16.75 -1.07 12.44
C ARG A 181 -16.87 -0.33 11.10
N PHE A 182 -15.95 -0.59 10.18
CA PHE A 182 -15.99 -0.03 8.83
C PHE A 182 -16.26 -1.13 7.81
N SER A 183 -16.82 -0.75 6.66
CA SER A 183 -17.05 -1.66 5.54
C SER A 183 -16.98 -0.93 4.20
N GLY A 184 -16.20 -1.47 3.27
CA GLY A 184 -16.11 -1.04 1.89
C GLY A 184 -16.60 -2.15 0.95
N MET A 185 -17.33 -1.78 -0.09
CA MET A 185 -17.83 -2.70 -1.10
C MET A 185 -17.84 -2.06 -2.47
N ALA A 186 -17.26 -2.76 -3.45
CA ALA A 186 -17.33 -2.35 -4.85
C ALA A 186 -17.44 -3.56 -5.77
N PRO A 187 -18.36 -3.56 -6.74
CA PRO A 187 -18.38 -4.57 -7.79
C PRO A 187 -17.23 -4.35 -8.78
N ALA A 188 -16.59 -5.42 -9.23
CA ALA A 188 -15.73 -5.36 -10.40
C ALA A 188 -16.59 -5.19 -11.66
N THR A 189 -16.14 -4.35 -12.60
CA THR A 189 -16.85 -4.11 -13.86
C THR A 189 -16.74 -5.28 -14.83
N ALA A 190 -15.77 -6.17 -14.64
CA ALA A 190 -15.52 -7.36 -15.43
C ALA A 190 -14.72 -8.39 -14.60
N ASP A 191 -14.72 -9.64 -15.05
CA ASP A 191 -13.84 -10.70 -14.52
C ASP A 191 -12.44 -10.62 -15.15
N THR A 192 -11.74 -9.52 -14.85
CA THR A 192 -10.36 -9.29 -15.27
C THR A 192 -9.53 -8.77 -14.10
N SER A 193 -8.24 -9.09 -14.06
CA SER A 193 -7.40 -8.67 -12.93
C SER A 193 -7.36 -7.15 -12.73
N SER A 194 -7.42 -6.37 -13.80
CA SER A 194 -7.46 -4.90 -13.74
C SER A 194 -8.78 -4.37 -13.20
N ALA A 195 -9.92 -4.94 -13.60
CA ALA A 195 -11.23 -4.55 -13.09
C ALA A 195 -11.41 -4.95 -11.62
N ILE A 196 -10.90 -6.11 -11.23
CA ILE A 196 -10.89 -6.57 -9.82
C ILE A 196 -9.99 -5.66 -8.98
N ALA A 197 -8.78 -5.32 -9.47
CA ALA A 197 -7.89 -4.39 -8.77
C ALA A 197 -8.51 -3.00 -8.60
N ALA A 198 -9.23 -2.50 -9.60
CA ALA A 198 -9.98 -1.24 -9.49
C ALA A 198 -11.11 -1.31 -8.46
N ALA A 199 -11.80 -2.45 -8.35
CA ALA A 199 -12.81 -2.66 -7.30
C ALA A 199 -12.18 -2.73 -5.90
N PHE A 200 -10.99 -3.31 -5.76
CA PHE A 200 -10.22 -3.23 -4.51
C PHE A 200 -9.86 -1.81 -4.14
N ASP A 201 -9.41 -0.99 -5.11
CA ASP A 201 -9.14 0.41 -4.87
C ASP A 201 -10.37 1.16 -4.35
N ALA A 202 -11.51 1.01 -5.03
CA ALA A 202 -12.76 1.64 -4.63
C ALA A 202 -13.22 1.20 -3.22
N ALA A 203 -13.22 -0.11 -2.93
CA ALA A 203 -13.65 -0.63 -1.63
C ALA A 203 -12.67 -0.26 -0.49
N ALA A 204 -11.37 -0.30 -0.74
CA ALA A 204 -10.36 0.13 0.23
C ALA A 204 -10.49 1.63 0.51
N MET A 205 -10.69 2.47 -0.50
CA MET A 205 -10.85 3.91 -0.30
C MET A 205 -12.14 4.25 0.46
N GLN A 206 -13.26 3.55 0.20
CA GLN A 206 -14.48 3.70 0.99
C GLN A 206 -14.27 3.41 2.48
N SER A 207 -13.54 2.32 2.81
CA SER A 207 -13.25 1.96 4.20
C SER A 207 -12.25 2.90 4.87
N VAL A 208 -11.20 3.32 4.14
CA VAL A 208 -10.22 4.31 4.60
C VAL A 208 -10.89 5.64 4.94
N VAL A 209 -11.78 6.15 4.08
CA VAL A 209 -12.52 7.40 4.33
C VAL A 209 -13.35 7.30 5.60
N GLN A 210 -14.06 6.19 5.82
CA GLN A 210 -14.84 5.99 7.03
C GLN A 210 -13.97 6.02 8.30
N VAL A 211 -12.80 5.36 8.27
CA VAL A 211 -11.88 5.36 9.41
C VAL A 211 -11.33 6.76 9.68
N VAL A 212 -10.90 7.49 8.64
CA VAL A 212 -10.35 8.85 8.77
C VAL A 212 -11.41 9.84 9.27
N ASP A 213 -12.63 9.78 8.74
CA ASP A 213 -13.72 10.64 9.19
C ASP A 213 -14.09 10.35 10.66
N TRP A 214 -14.11 9.07 11.04
CA TRP A 214 -14.38 8.67 12.41
C TRP A 214 -13.31 9.15 13.40
N ILE A 215 -12.02 9.01 13.10
CA ILE A 215 -10.96 9.52 13.99
C ILE A 215 -10.96 11.05 14.06
N ASN A 216 -11.32 11.73 12.97
CA ASN A 216 -11.36 13.19 12.92
C ASN A 216 -12.34 13.78 13.93
N VAL A 217 -13.51 13.12 14.11
CA VAL A 217 -14.53 13.56 15.08
C VAL A 217 -14.34 12.98 16.48
N THR A 218 -13.66 11.83 16.61
CA THR A 218 -13.49 11.15 17.90
C THR A 218 -12.28 11.65 18.67
N MET A 219 -11.22 12.08 17.98
CA MET A 219 -9.97 12.44 18.63
C MET A 219 -10.10 13.78 19.37
N PRO A 220 -9.78 13.81 20.68
CA PRO A 220 -9.76 15.04 21.44
C PRO A 220 -8.78 16.06 20.84
N VAL A 221 -9.21 17.32 20.73
CA VAL A 221 -8.31 18.42 20.43
C VAL A 221 -7.49 18.72 21.69
N PRO A 222 -6.15 18.73 21.64
CA PRO A 222 -5.34 19.10 22.79
C PRO A 222 -5.77 20.45 23.34
N ARG A 223 -6.07 20.51 24.64
CA ARG A 223 -6.34 21.79 25.31
C ARG A 223 -5.10 22.65 25.17
N GLN A 224 -5.22 23.78 24.48
CA GLN A 224 -4.22 24.85 24.53
C GLN A 224 -4.13 25.24 26.00
N THR A 225 -3.04 24.93 26.68
CA THR A 225 -2.75 25.56 27.96
C THR A 225 -2.60 27.04 27.65
N GLU A 226 -3.61 27.84 27.99
CA GLU A 226 -3.47 29.29 28.12
C GLU A 226 -2.27 29.51 29.04
N SER A 227 -1.13 29.84 28.44
CA SER A 227 0.01 30.36 29.16
C SER A 227 -0.44 31.70 29.71
N GLY A 228 -0.88 31.70 30.97
CA GLY A 228 -1.17 32.90 31.73
C GLY A 228 -0.01 33.88 31.57
N HIS A 229 -0.32 35.03 30.99
CA HIS A 229 0.59 36.17 30.99
C HIS A 229 0.64 36.71 32.44
N PRO A 230 1.84 37.01 32.97
CA PRO A 230 2.02 37.47 34.35
C PRO A 230 1.35 38.81 34.64
#